data_AF-W1YNS1-F1
#
_entry.id   AF-W1YNS1-F1
#
_cell.length_a   1.000
_cell.length_b   1.000
_cell.length_c   1.000
_cell.angle_alpha   90.00
_cell.angle_beta   90.00
_cell.angle_gamma   90.00
#
_symmetry.space_group_name_H-M   'P 1'
#
loop_
_entity.id
_entity.type
_entity.pdbx_description
1 polymer ?
#
loop_
_entity_poly.entity_id
_entity_poly.type
_entity_poly.pdbx_seq_one_letter_code
_entity_poly.pdbx_strand_id
1 'polypeptide(L)' 'MSRRGNCWDNAPQESFFGHMKDEIDFQSCNTLEELIDMIDDYINYYNNYRYQWNLKHD' A
#
# COMPACT_ATOMS: atom_id res chain seq x y z
N MET A 1 16.38 23.69 -6.02
CA MET A 1 14.94 23.80 -6.31
C MET A 1 14.38 22.39 -6.45
N SER A 2 13.39 22.00 -5.65
CA SER A 2 12.73 20.70 -5.80
C SER A 2 12.10 20.62 -7.19
N ARG A 3 12.32 19.51 -7.91
CA ARG A 3 11.69 19.29 -9.22
C ARG A 3 10.17 19.29 -9.01
N ARG A 4 9.42 19.88 -9.94
CA ARG A 4 7.95 19.74 -9.94
C ARG A 4 7.63 18.24 -9.95
N GLY A 5 6.89 17.77 -8.94
CA GLY A 5 6.50 16.36 -8.84
C GLY A 5 5.68 15.95 -10.06
N ASN A 6 6.03 14.80 -10.63
CA ASN A 6 5.23 14.19 -11.69
C ASN A 6 4.16 13.30 -11.03
N CYS A 7 2.92 13.33 -11.53
CA CYS A 7 1.83 12.53 -10.97
C CYS A 7 2.14 11.02 -11.01
N TRP A 8 2.95 10.58 -11.98
CA TRP A 8 3.41 9.20 -12.10
C TRP A 8 4.24 8.70 -10.92
N ASP A 9 4.97 9.60 -10.24
CA ASP A 9 5.80 9.26 -9.07
C ASP A 9 4.91 9.01 -7.83
N ASN A 10 3.82 9.77 -7.72
CA ASN A 10 2.89 9.71 -6.60
C ASN A 10 1.78 8.66 -6.78
N ALA A 11 1.38 8.38 -8.02
CA ALA A 11 0.32 7.45 -8.36
C ALA A 11 0.42 6.07 -7.67
N PRO A 12 1.58 5.39 -7.63
CA PRO A 12 1.68 4.10 -6.92
C PRO A 12 1.49 4.25 -5.40
N GLN A 13 2.02 5.31 -4.79
CA GLN A 13 1.85 5.56 -3.36
C GLN A 13 0.40 5.91 -3.02
N GLU A 14 -0.25 6.77 -3.81
CA GLU A 14 -1.68 7.11 -3.63
C GLU A 14 -2.57 5.87 -3.77
N SER A 15 -2.31 5.03 -4.76
CA SER A 15 -3.01 3.76 -4.95
C SER A 15 -2.83 2.86 -3.73
N PHE A 16 -1.59 2.65 -3.29
CA PHE A 16 -1.29 1.80 -2.13
C PHE A 16 -2.02 2.28 -0.87
N PHE A 17 -1.86 3.55 -0.50
CA PHE A 17 -2.44 4.09 0.74
C PHE A 17 -3.96 4.26 0.67
N GLY A 18 -4.52 4.50 -0.53
CA GLY A 18 -5.97 4.54 -0.72
C GLY A 18 -6.60 3.19 -0.44
N HIS A 19 -6.01 2.13 -1.01
CA HIS A 19 -6.45 0.75 -0.82
C HIS A 19 -6.22 0.23 0.60
N MET A 20 -5.03 0.46 1.17
CA MET A 20 -4.69 0.00 2.51
C MET A 20 -5.72 0.42 3.55
N LYS A 21 -6.16 1.69 3.51
CA LYS A 21 -7.11 2.23 4.50
C LYS A 21 -8.52 1.63 4.41
N ASP A 22 -8.89 1.10 3.26
CA ASP A 22 -10.21 0.48 3.03
C ASP A 22 -10.18 -1.02 3.32
N GLU A 23 -9.02 -1.66 3.12
CA GLU A 23 -8.87 -3.11 3.16
C GLU A 23 -8.36 -3.68 4.50
N ILE A 24 -7.72 -2.87 5.36
CA ILE A 24 -7.24 -3.31 6.67
C ILE A 24 -8.09 -2.76 7.82
N ASP A 25 -8.33 -3.58 8.84
CA ASP A 25 -9.06 -3.17 10.06
C ASP A 25 -8.11 -2.65 11.15
N PHE A 26 -7.41 -1.55 10.86
CA PHE A 26 -6.43 -0.96 11.78
C PHE A 26 -7.03 -0.45 13.10
N GLN A 27 -8.36 -0.25 13.16
CA GLN A 27 -9.04 0.23 14.37
C GLN A 27 -9.15 -0.85 15.45
N SER A 28 -9.01 -2.13 15.07
CA SER A 28 -9.04 -3.28 15.98
C SER A 28 -7.71 -3.54 16.68
N CYS A 29 -6.61 -2.95 16.21
CA CYS A 29 -5.29 -3.12 16.80
C CYS A 29 -5.21 -2.47 18.19
N ASN A 30 -4.80 -3.22 19.20
CA ASN A 30 -4.70 -2.73 20.58
C ASN A 30 -3.28 -2.26 20.91
N THR A 31 -2.31 -2.71 20.14
CA THR A 31 -0.89 -2.38 20.30
C THR A 31 -0.29 -1.84 19.00
N LEU A 32 0.81 -1.10 19.15
CA LEU A 32 1.60 -0.66 18.00
C LEU A 32 2.20 -1.85 17.24
N GLU A 33 2.57 -2.91 17.94
CA GLU A 33 3.15 -4.12 17.34
C GLU A 33 2.14 -4.82 16.42
N GLU A 34 0.89 -5.01 16.86
CA GLU A 34 -0.19 -5.56 16.02
C GLU A 34 -0.45 -4.70 14.77
N LEU A 35 -0.38 -3.37 14.90
CA LEU A 35 -0.52 -2.47 13.76
C LEU A 35 0.64 -2.61 12.77
N ILE A 36 1.87 -2.75 13.27
CA ILE A 36 3.05 -2.94 12.42
C ILE A 36 2.95 -4.26 11.66
N ASP A 37 2.61 -5.36 12.35
CA ASP A 37 2.45 -6.68 11.75
C ASP A 37 1.38 -6.66 10.65
N MET A 38 0.22 -6.07 10.94
CA MET A 38 -0.87 -5.92 9.97
C MET A 38 -0.45 -5.13 8.73
N ILE A 39 0.32 -4.06 8.89
CA ILE A 39 0.82 -3.27 7.76
C ILE A 39 1.85 -4.06 6.96
N ASP A 40 2.75 -4.81 7.59
CA ASP A 40 3.75 -5.64 6.91
C ASP A 40 3.10 -6.74 6.08
N ASP A 41 2.12 -7.44 6.66
CA ASP A 41 1.28 -8.43 5.97
C ASP A 41 0.56 -7.82 4.77
N TYR A 42 -0.03 -6.63 4.93
CA TYR A 42 -0.70 -5.95 3.84
C TYR A 42 0.25 -5.52 2.72
N ILE A 43 1.46 -5.05 3.06
CA ILE A 43 2.50 -4.72 2.08
C ILE A 43 2.88 -5.97 1.28
N ASN A 44 3.06 -7.10 1.95
CA ASN A 44 3.37 -8.37 1.30
C ASN A 44 2.24 -8.82 0.36
N TYR A 45 0.99 -8.77 0.84
CA TYR A 45 -0.20 -9.02 0.04
C TYR A 45 -0.27 -8.14 -1.21
N TYR A 46 -0.14 -6.82 -1.04
CA TYR A 46 -0.25 -5.84 -2.12
C TYR A 46 0.80 -6.05 -3.20
N ASN A 47 2.04 -6.37 -2.82
CA ASN A 47 3.14 -6.49 -3.76
C ASN A 47 3.21 -7.85 -4.47
N ASN A 48 2.81 -8.94 -3.80
CA ASN A 48 3.04 -10.29 -4.32
C ASN A 48 1.77 -11.01 -4.79
N TYR A 49 0.60 -10.67 -4.23
CA TYR A 49 -0.61 -11.46 -4.39
C TYR A 49 -1.79 -10.68 -4.98
N ARG A 50 -1.81 -9.36 -4.83
CA ARG A 50 -2.86 -8.52 -5.40
C ARG A 50 -2.80 -8.55 -6.93
N TYR A 51 -3.89 -8.96 -7.56
CA TYR A 51 -3.97 -9.00 -9.02
C TYR A 51 -4.00 -7.57 -9.59
N GLN A 52 -2.95 -7.17 -10.30
CA GLN A 52 -2.86 -5.88 -10.97
C GLN A 52 -3.02 -6.09 -12.48
N TRP A 53 -4.16 -5.67 -13.03
CA TRP A 53 -4.56 -5.89 -14.42
C TRP A 53 -3.55 -5.43 -15.48
N ASN A 54 -2.64 -4.51 -15.14
CA ASN A 54 -1.65 -3.92 -16.05
C ASN A 54 -0.19 -4.21 -15.70
N LEU A 55 0.13 -5.05 -14.71
CA LEU A 55 1.52 -5.49 -14.54
C LEU A 55 1.80 -6.61 -15.55
N LYS A 56 2.62 -6.30 -16.54
CA LYS A 56 3.27 -7.32 -17.34
C LYS A 56 4.23 -8.08 -16.43
N HIS A 57 3.93 -9.35 -16.16
CA HIS A 57 4.95 -10.30 -15.75
C HIS A 57 5.75 -10.61 -17.03
N ASP A 58 7.02 -10.21 -17.07
CA ASP A 58 7.97 -10.63 -18.11
C ASP A 58 8.39 -12.09 -17.83
#